data_AF-A0AAD4HIQ8-F1
#
_entry.id   AF-A0AAD4HIQ8-F1
#
_cell.length_a   1.000
_cell.length_b   1.000
_cell.length_c   1.000
_cell.angle_alpha   90.00
_cell.angle_beta   90.00
_cell.angle_gamma   90.00
#
_symmetry.space_group_name_H-M   'P 1'
#
loop_
_entity.id
_entity.type
_entity.pdbx_description
1 polymer ?
#
loop_
_entity_poly.entity_id
_entity_poly.type
_entity_poly.pdbx_seq_one_letter_code
_entity_poly.pdbx_strand_id
1 'polypeptide(L)'
;MTFPNSSTPLLPRSSTFVTPSLLWKAGAILAATGMVAGAFGSHGLKRRPGITPDSLTAWQTAAHYAIFNGLALFMVSMHPRFSTHKFAGPAIAGGGFVFSGSIVALVLWKLKFLGPITPLGGIFMIAGYITLAL
;
A
#
# COMPACT_ATOMS: atom_id res chain seq x y z
N MET A 1 -0.79 55.57 15.56
CA MET A 1 -0.89 54.44 14.63
C MET A 1 -0.63 53.17 15.42
N THR A 2 -1.66 52.39 15.72
CA THR A 2 -1.59 51.19 16.57
C THR A 2 -1.20 49.97 15.74
N PHE A 3 -0.12 49.28 16.11
CA PHE A 3 0.28 48.00 15.51
C PHE A 3 -0.79 46.92 15.75
N PRO A 4 -1.04 45.99 14.81
CA PRO A 4 -1.94 44.87 15.03
C PRO A 4 -1.36 43.92 16.09
N ASN A 5 -2.16 43.63 17.12
CA ASN A 5 -1.82 42.77 18.25
C ASN A 5 -1.79 41.30 17.82
N SER A 6 -0.75 40.56 18.20
CA SER A 6 -0.48 39.15 17.88
C SER A 6 -1.39 38.15 18.63
N SER A 7 -2.62 38.55 18.96
CA SER A 7 -3.57 37.74 19.74
C SER A 7 -4.44 36.82 18.88
N THR A 8 -4.05 36.54 17.63
CA THR A 8 -4.71 35.51 16.84
C THR A 8 -4.56 34.18 17.59
N PRO A 9 -5.66 33.53 18.03
CA PRO A 9 -5.57 32.21 18.62
C PRO A 9 -4.93 31.30 17.57
N LEU A 10 -3.78 30.71 17.89
CA LEU A 10 -3.20 29.65 17.06
C LEU A 10 -4.23 28.52 17.05
N LEU A 11 -5.02 28.44 15.99
CA LEU A 11 -5.94 27.33 15.79
C LEU A 11 -5.12 26.04 15.95
N PRO A 12 -5.62 25.02 16.67
CA PRO A 12 -4.93 23.75 16.80
C PRO A 12 -4.61 23.26 15.39
N ARG A 13 -3.31 23.17 15.02
CA ARG A 13 -2.91 22.42 13.83
C ARG A 13 -3.44 21.02 14.06
N SER A 14 -4.50 20.65 13.35
CA SER A 14 -4.98 19.28 13.34
C SER A 14 -3.86 18.45 12.73
N SER A 15 -3.02 17.87 13.58
CA SER A 15 -1.96 16.97 13.19
C SER A 15 -2.64 15.71 12.67
N THR A 16 -2.89 15.67 11.36
CA THR A 16 -3.27 14.43 10.71
C THR A 16 -2.08 13.49 10.83
N PHE A 17 -2.30 12.30 11.39
CA PHE A 17 -1.25 11.27 11.48
C PHE A 17 -0.70 10.86 10.10
N VAL A 18 -1.46 11.12 9.04
CA VAL A 18 -1.05 10.92 7.65
C VAL A 18 -0.29 12.15 7.16
N THR A 19 0.96 11.95 6.78
CA THR A 19 1.81 12.96 6.15
C THR A 19 2.22 12.50 4.75
N PRO A 20 2.45 13.45 3.81
CA PRO A 20 2.92 13.11 2.46
C PRO A 20 4.21 12.26 2.48
N SER A 21 5.12 12.58 3.40
CA SER A 21 6.40 11.85 3.55
C SER A 21 6.20 10.40 4.02
N LEU A 22 5.19 10.12 4.84
CA LEU A 22 4.84 8.75 5.25
C LEU A 22 4.31 7.95 4.07
N LEU A 23 3.39 8.53 3.27
CA LEU A 23 2.85 7.88 2.08
C LEU A 23 3.96 7.59 1.05
N TRP A 24 4.88 8.54 0.85
CA TRP A 24 6.05 8.35 -0.01
C TRP A 24 6.92 7.18 0.45
N LYS A 25 7.27 7.14 1.74
CA LYS A 25 8.08 6.05 2.32
C LYS A 25 7.37 4.69 2.17
N ALA A 26 6.08 4.64 2.44
CA ALA A 26 5.28 3.43 2.26
C ALA A 26 5.26 3.00 0.78
N GLY A 27 5.13 3.95 -0.15
CA GLY A 27 5.20 3.72 -1.59
C GLY A 27 6.52 3.09 -2.02
N ALA A 28 7.63 3.65 -1.55
CA ALA A 28 8.97 3.13 -1.82
C ALA A 28 9.17 1.71 -1.28
N ILE A 29 8.73 1.45 -0.04
CA ILE A 29 8.86 0.12 0.59
C ILE A 29 8.03 -0.91 -0.17
N LEU A 30 6.78 -0.60 -0.51
CA LEU A 30 5.91 -1.52 -1.27
C LEU A 30 6.46 -1.81 -2.66
N ALA A 31 6.90 -0.78 -3.39
CA ALA A 31 7.49 -0.95 -4.72
C ALA A 31 8.77 -1.80 -4.68
N ALA A 32 9.68 -1.51 -3.75
CA ALA A 32 10.90 -2.29 -3.56
C ALA A 32 10.60 -3.75 -3.19
N THR A 33 9.65 -3.97 -2.27
CA THR A 33 9.22 -5.32 -1.87
C THR A 33 8.65 -6.09 -3.06
N GLY A 34 7.82 -5.45 -3.88
CA GLY A 34 7.26 -6.05 -5.08
C GLY A 34 8.32 -6.40 -6.14
N MET A 35 9.33 -5.54 -6.35
CA MET A 35 10.46 -5.85 -7.24
C MET A 35 11.30 -7.03 -6.73
N VAL A 36 11.62 -7.06 -5.43
CA VAL A 36 12.33 -8.19 -4.80
C VAL A 36 11.52 -9.47 -4.93
N ALA A 37 10.23 -9.43 -4.65
CA ALA A 37 9.33 -10.56 -4.79
C ALA A 37 9.24 -11.03 -6.25
N GLY A 38 9.12 -10.13 -7.22
CA GLY A 38 9.05 -10.47 -8.65
C GLY A 38 10.34 -11.12 -9.16
N ALA A 39 11.50 -10.58 -8.78
CA ALA A 39 12.80 -11.15 -9.09
C ALA A 39 12.97 -12.54 -8.45
N PHE A 40 12.64 -12.68 -7.17
CA PHE A 40 12.66 -13.97 -6.48
C PHE A 40 11.70 -14.97 -7.13
N GLY A 41 10.51 -14.52 -7.55
CA GLY A 41 9.51 -15.36 -8.22
C GLY A 41 10.03 -15.98 -9.52
N SER A 42 10.64 -15.15 -10.37
CA SER A 42 11.14 -15.55 -11.70
C SER A 42 12.43 -16.39 -11.65
N HIS A 43 13.33 -16.11 -10.71
CA HIS A 43 14.65 -16.74 -10.65
C HIS A 43 14.73 -17.89 -9.63
N GLY A 44 14.13 -17.70 -8.44
CA GLY A 44 14.23 -18.61 -7.31
C GLY A 44 13.01 -19.50 -7.12
N LEU A 45 11.83 -18.90 -6.91
CA LEU A 45 10.62 -19.61 -6.51
C LEU A 45 10.17 -20.65 -7.55
N LYS A 46 10.26 -20.33 -8.84
CA LYS A 46 9.92 -21.26 -9.93
C LYS A 46 10.67 -22.59 -9.86
N ARG A 47 11.87 -22.61 -9.27
CA ARG A 47 12.72 -23.81 -9.13
C ARG A 47 12.48 -24.56 -7.82
N ARG A 48 11.67 -24.02 -6.91
CA ARG A 48 11.45 -24.61 -5.58
C ARG A 48 10.52 -25.83 -5.69
N PRO A 49 10.83 -26.96 -5.02
CA PRO A 49 9.96 -28.13 -4.99
C PRO A 49 8.58 -27.80 -4.43
N GLY A 50 7.53 -28.36 -5.06
CA GLY A 50 6.15 -28.20 -4.61
C GLY A 50 5.48 -26.88 -5.00
N ILE A 51 6.11 -26.07 -5.85
CA ILE A 51 5.49 -24.89 -6.47
C ILE A 51 4.75 -25.30 -7.74
N THR A 52 3.45 -24.99 -7.80
CA THR A 52 2.62 -25.20 -8.99
C THR A 52 2.63 -23.97 -9.90
N PRO A 53 2.28 -24.10 -11.19
CA PRO A 53 2.07 -22.96 -12.07
C PRO A 53 1.12 -21.91 -11.48
N ASP A 54 0.01 -22.35 -10.87
CA ASP A 54 -0.96 -21.45 -10.22
C ASP A 54 -0.37 -20.70 -9.03
N SER A 55 0.47 -21.37 -8.23
CA SER A 55 1.16 -20.73 -7.10
C SER A 55 2.15 -19.67 -7.58
N LEU A 56 2.82 -19.93 -8.71
CA LEU A 56 3.74 -18.98 -9.31
C LEU A 56 2.97 -17.78 -9.91
N THR A 57 1.83 -18.02 -10.55
CA THR A 57 0.96 -16.95 -11.05
C THR A 57 0.45 -16.09 -9.89
N ALA A 58 -0.05 -16.70 -8.82
CA ALA A 58 -0.50 -15.98 -7.64
C ALA A 58 0.63 -15.16 -7.02
N TRP A 59 1.83 -15.72 -6.91
CA TRP A 59 3.02 -15.01 -6.45
C TRP A 59 3.32 -13.76 -7.29
N GLN A 60 3.29 -13.87 -8.62
CA GLN A 60 3.52 -12.74 -9.51
C GLN A 60 2.41 -11.69 -9.38
N THR A 61 1.16 -12.09 -9.18
CA THR A 61 0.07 -11.17 -8.84
C THR A 61 0.38 -10.38 -7.57
N ALA A 62 0.86 -11.03 -6.51
CA ALA A 62 1.25 -10.35 -5.27
C ALA A 62 2.37 -9.33 -5.50
N ALA A 63 3.40 -9.70 -6.26
CA ALA A 63 4.50 -8.81 -6.61
C ALA A 63 4.01 -7.58 -7.39
N HIS A 64 3.18 -7.78 -8.41
CA HIS A 64 2.62 -6.69 -9.21
C HIS A 64 1.74 -5.76 -8.39
N TYR A 65 0.86 -6.30 -7.54
CA TYR A 65 0.02 -5.48 -6.67
C TYR A 65 0.86 -4.64 -5.69
N ALA A 66 1.93 -5.19 -5.12
CA ALA A 66 2.85 -4.42 -4.29
C ALA A 66 3.52 -3.27 -5.07
N ILE A 67 3.98 -3.52 -6.31
CA ILE A 67 4.56 -2.48 -7.17
C ILE A 67 3.52 -1.40 -7.49
N PHE A 68 2.34 -1.79 -7.99
CA PHE A 68 1.32 -0.83 -8.41
C PHE A 68 0.80 0.02 -7.25
N ASN A 69 0.59 -0.56 -6.07
CA ASN A 69 0.22 0.22 -4.88
C ASN A 69 1.37 1.13 -4.44
N GLY A 70 2.62 0.68 -4.56
CA GLY A 70 3.80 1.51 -4.31
C GLY A 70 3.82 2.76 -5.19
N LEU A 71 3.62 2.58 -6.51
CA LEU A 71 3.55 3.67 -7.48
C LEU A 71 2.34 4.58 -7.24
N ALA A 72 1.18 4.01 -6.93
CA ALA A 72 -0.03 4.77 -6.60
C ALA A 72 0.20 5.68 -5.38
N LEU A 73 0.90 5.18 -4.34
CA LEU A 73 1.21 5.99 -3.16
C LEU A 73 2.16 7.15 -3.45
N PHE A 74 3.10 7.01 -4.39
CA PHE A 74 3.87 8.15 -4.85
C PHE A 74 2.93 9.22 -5.44
N MET A 75 2.03 8.82 -6.34
CA MET A 75 1.06 9.75 -6.95
C MET A 75 0.17 10.43 -5.91
N VAL A 76 -0.37 9.68 -4.95
CA VAL A 76 -1.21 10.21 -3.86
C VAL A 76 -0.41 11.16 -2.97
N SER A 77 0.83 10.82 -2.62
CA SER A 77 1.69 11.64 -1.75
C SER A 77 2.05 12.99 -2.35
N MET A 78 2.08 13.11 -3.69
CA MET A 78 2.36 14.35 -4.40
C MET A 78 1.10 15.18 -4.66
N HIS A 79 -0.10 14.60 -4.49
CA HIS A 79 -1.34 15.28 -4.82
C HIS A 79 -1.68 16.37 -3.77
N PRO A 80 -1.90 17.64 -4.15
CA PRO A 80 -2.09 18.74 -3.20
C PRO A 80 -3.25 18.53 -2.21
N ARG A 81 -4.36 17.94 -2.68
CA ARG A 81 -5.55 17.65 -1.87
C ARG A 81 -5.51 16.30 -1.13
N PHE A 82 -4.90 15.28 -1.74
CA PHE A 82 -5.09 13.89 -1.29
C PHE A 82 -3.89 13.35 -0.48
N SER A 83 -2.76 14.04 -0.53
CA SER A 83 -1.53 13.66 0.21
C SER A 83 -1.69 13.68 1.73
N THR A 84 -2.66 14.42 2.26
CA THR A 84 -3.02 14.47 3.69
C THR A 84 -4.38 13.83 3.98
N HIS A 85 -5.01 13.18 2.99
CA HIS A 85 -6.32 12.56 3.17
C HIS A 85 -6.22 11.36 4.13
N LYS A 86 -7.05 11.37 5.19
CA LYS A 86 -6.92 10.43 6.32
C LYS A 86 -7.20 8.97 5.99
N PHE A 87 -7.96 8.71 4.92
CA PHE A 87 -8.40 7.35 4.56
C PHE A 87 -7.78 6.82 3.26
N ALA A 88 -7.95 7.53 2.13
CA ALA A 88 -7.50 7.09 0.82
C ALA A 88 -6.07 6.51 0.76
N GLY A 89 -5.04 7.29 1.12
CA GLY A 89 -3.65 6.83 1.10
C GLY A 89 -3.39 5.63 2.02
N PRO A 90 -3.76 5.69 3.31
CA PRO A 90 -3.63 4.55 4.22
C PRO A 90 -4.39 3.29 3.79
N ALA A 91 -5.58 3.43 3.19
CA ALA A 91 -6.37 2.29 2.70
C ALA A 91 -5.70 1.59 1.52
N ILE A 92 -5.13 2.36 0.57
CA ILE A 92 -4.33 1.83 -0.55
C ILE A 92 -3.07 1.14 -0.02
N ALA A 93 -2.33 1.79 0.90
CA ALA A 93 -1.11 1.22 1.48
C ALA A 93 -1.37 -0.07 2.27
N GLY A 94 -2.32 -0.03 3.20
CA GLY A 94 -2.70 -1.16 4.04
C GLY A 94 -3.32 -2.29 3.23
N GLY A 95 -4.24 -1.97 2.32
CA GLY A 95 -4.87 -2.94 1.43
C GLY A 95 -3.85 -3.65 0.53
N GLY A 96 -2.93 -2.91 -0.09
CA GLY A 96 -1.86 -3.46 -0.91
C GLY A 96 -0.89 -4.35 -0.13
N PHE A 97 -0.52 -3.95 1.09
CA PHE A 97 0.31 -4.76 1.99
C PHE A 97 -0.39 -6.05 2.40
N VAL A 98 -1.65 -5.98 2.85
CA VAL A 98 -2.43 -7.15 3.28
C VAL A 98 -2.66 -8.11 2.11
N PHE A 99 -3.10 -7.60 0.96
CA PHE A 99 -3.36 -8.39 -0.24
C PHE A 99 -2.11 -9.12 -0.74
N SER A 100 -1.00 -8.39 -0.88
CA SER A 100 0.23 -8.97 -1.42
C SER A 100 0.90 -9.89 -0.40
N GLY A 101 0.95 -9.47 0.87
CA GLY A 101 1.52 -10.25 1.97
C GLY A 101 0.78 -11.56 2.22
N SER A 102 -0.55 -11.57 2.15
CA SER A 102 -1.35 -12.80 2.34
C SER A 102 -1.08 -13.82 1.24
N ILE A 103 -0.96 -13.40 -0.02
CA ILE A 103 -0.63 -14.30 -1.13
C ILE A 103 0.80 -14.84 -1.00
N VAL A 104 1.79 -14.00 -0.68
CA VAL A 104 3.17 -14.44 -0.41
C VAL A 104 3.19 -15.51 0.69
N ALA A 105 2.44 -15.29 1.77
CA ALA A 105 2.36 -16.22 2.89
C ALA A 105 1.62 -17.52 2.52
N LEU A 106 0.56 -17.45 1.72
CA LEU A 106 -0.13 -18.63 1.18
C LEU A 106 0.80 -19.49 0.33
N VAL A 107 1.65 -18.88 -0.49
CA VAL A 107 2.55 -19.61 -1.39
C VAL A 107 3.75 -20.21 -0.64
N LEU A 108 4.39 -19.48 0.28
CA LEU A 108 5.60 -19.96 0.97
C LEU A 108 5.29 -20.90 2.14
N TRP A 109 4.28 -20.57 2.93
CA TRP A 109 3.97 -21.27 4.19
C TRP A 109 2.70 -22.11 4.11
N LYS A 110 1.99 -22.10 2.97
CA LYS A 110 0.76 -22.90 2.76
C LYS A 110 -0.32 -22.65 3.83
N LEU A 111 -0.36 -21.42 4.37
CA LEU A 111 -1.28 -21.00 5.42
C LEU A 111 -2.70 -20.78 4.86
N LYS A 112 -3.43 -21.87 4.60
CA LYS A 112 -4.74 -21.83 3.91
C LYS A 112 -5.78 -20.90 4.56
N PHE A 113 -5.69 -20.64 5.86
CA PHE A 113 -6.58 -19.71 6.56
C PHE A 113 -6.41 -18.25 6.13
N LEU A 114 -5.33 -17.90 5.44
CA LEU A 114 -5.12 -16.57 4.86
C LEU A 114 -5.91 -16.34 3.57
N GLY A 115 -6.54 -17.38 3.00
CA GLY A 115 -7.34 -17.28 1.78
C GLY A 115 -8.40 -16.16 1.85
N PRO A 116 -9.25 -16.10 2.89
CA PRO A 116 -10.23 -15.03 3.09
C PRO A 116 -9.65 -13.64 3.41
N ILE A 117 -8.38 -13.55 3.82
CA ILE A 117 -7.72 -12.27 4.13
C ILE A 117 -7.34 -11.52 2.84
N THR A 118 -7.01 -12.25 1.77
CA THR A 118 -6.67 -11.65 0.47
C THR A 118 -7.81 -10.77 -0.08
N PRO A 119 -9.07 -11.23 -0.17
CA PRO A 119 -10.19 -10.37 -0.57
C PRO A 119 -10.36 -9.11 0.28
N LEU A 120 -10.09 -9.19 1.59
CA LEU A 120 -10.21 -8.04 2.48
C LEU A 120 -9.22 -6.93 2.12
N GLY A 121 -7.96 -7.29 1.80
CA GLY A 121 -6.99 -6.34 1.28
C GLY A 121 -7.45 -5.69 -0.03
N GLY A 122 -8.08 -6.48 -0.91
CA GLY A 122 -8.74 -6.01 -2.13
C GLY A 122 -9.79 -4.93 -1.88
N ILE A 123 -10.68 -5.17 -0.91
CA ILE A 123 -11.74 -4.24 -0.54
C ILE A 123 -11.17 -2.92 -0.03
N PHE A 124 -10.11 -2.95 0.80
CA PHE A 124 -9.46 -1.72 1.28
C PHE A 124 -8.84 -0.90 0.14
N MET A 125 -8.18 -1.56 -0.83
CA MET A 125 -7.66 -0.86 -2.00
C MET A 125 -8.78 -0.18 -2.78
N ILE A 126 -9.86 -0.92 -3.10
CA ILE A 126 -11.01 -0.39 -3.84
C ILE A 126 -11.64 0.80 -3.10
N ALA A 127 -11.86 0.69 -1.79
CA ALA A 127 -12.40 1.77 -0.97
C ALA A 127 -11.49 3.01 -1.00
N GLY A 128 -10.17 2.82 -0.96
CA GLY A 128 -9.19 3.89 -1.08
C GLY A 128 -9.31 4.64 -2.41
N TYR A 129 -9.41 3.92 -3.52
CA TYR A 129 -9.59 4.53 -4.85
C TYR A 129 -10.94 5.21 -5.03
N ILE A 130 -12.04 4.62 -4.53
CA ILE A 130 -13.36 5.26 -4.53
C ILE A 130 -13.29 6.58 -3.77
N THR A 131 -12.59 6.61 -2.64
CA THR A 131 -12.40 7.84 -1.85
C THR A 131 -11.60 8.91 -2.62
N LEU A 132 -10.63 8.53 -3.45
CA LEU A 132 -9.91 9.48 -4.30
C LEU A 132 -10.80 10.08 -5.40
N ALA A 133 -11.86 9.38 -5.80
CA ALA A 133 -12.78 9.83 -6.83
C ALA A 133 -13.85 10.82 -6.32
N LEU A 134 -14.01 10.97 -5.00
CA LEU A 134 -15.00 11.81 -4.33
C LEU A 134 -14.36 13.10 -3.74
#